data_AF-U2ZUN0-F1
#
_entry.id   AF-U2ZUN0-F1
#
_cell.length_a   1.000
_cell.length_b   1.000
_cell.length_c   1.000
_cell.angle_alpha   90.00
_cell.angle_beta   90.00
_cell.angle_gamma   90.00
#
_symmetry.space_group_name_H-M   'P 1'
#
loop_
_entity.id
_entity.type
_entity.pdbx_description
1 polymer ?
#
loop_
_entity_poly.entity_id
_entity_poly.type
_entity_poly.pdbx_seq_one_letter_code
_entity_poly.pdbx_strand_id
1 'polypeptide(L)'
;MSELVDNKVTQSNRLVEASHTLTLNEKRLVLCAASLIDPRKPLPKDGYLTIRADAFADVFGLDVRHAYEALDDAASRLFERDIRRYSKGKIVERMRWVFHVKYREGQGCVELGFSPTVLPHLTMLNREFTSYQLK
;
A
#
# COMPACT_ATOMS: atom_id res chain seq x y z
N MET A 1 -8.83 -6.26 27.75
CA MET A 1 -7.90 -5.28 27.16
C MET A 1 -6.64 -5.93 26.52
N SER A 2 -6.29 -7.18 26.86
CA SER A 2 -5.10 -7.90 26.34
C SER A 2 -5.19 -8.35 24.87
N GLU A 3 -6.34 -8.90 24.44
CA GLU A 3 -6.48 -9.49 23.09
C GLU A 3 -6.47 -8.47 21.93
N LEU A 4 -6.91 -7.23 22.17
CA LEU A 4 -7.00 -6.20 21.12
C LEU A 4 -5.61 -5.72 20.69
N VAL A 5 -4.67 -5.65 21.65
CA VAL A 5 -3.29 -5.23 21.40
C VAL A 5 -2.53 -6.32 20.67
N ASP A 6 -2.69 -7.58 21.08
CA ASP A 6 -2.02 -8.73 20.47
C ASP A 6 -2.42 -8.91 19.00
N ASN A 7 -3.73 -8.76 18.69
CA ASN A 7 -4.21 -8.79 17.31
C ASN A 7 -3.64 -7.66 16.45
N LYS A 8 -3.50 -6.45 16.99
CA LYS A 8 -2.96 -5.30 16.25
C LYS A 8 -1.48 -5.48 15.92
N VAL A 9 -0.68 -5.95 16.89
CA VAL A 9 0.76 -6.24 16.67
C VAL A 9 0.92 -7.34 15.63
N THR A 10 0.12 -8.39 15.72
CA THR A 10 0.19 -9.50 14.78
C THR A 10 -0.25 -9.10 13.36
N GLN A 11 -1.27 -8.24 13.23
CA GLN A 11 -1.69 -7.69 11.93
C GLN A 11 -0.61 -6.81 11.30
N SER A 12 -0.01 -5.93 12.10
CA SER A 12 1.10 -5.09 11.65
C SER A 12 2.26 -5.92 11.12
N ASN A 13 2.73 -6.92 11.88
CA ASN A 13 3.85 -7.78 11.47
C ASN A 13 3.55 -8.51 10.16
N ARG A 14 2.32 -9.02 9.98
CA ARG A 14 1.90 -9.69 8.74
C ARG A 14 1.91 -8.76 7.54
N LEU A 15 1.51 -7.51 7.70
CA LEU A 15 1.57 -6.53 6.62
C LEU A 15 3.01 -6.23 6.24
N VAL A 16 3.92 -6.14 7.22
CA VAL A 16 5.36 -6.00 6.96
C VAL A 16 5.89 -7.21 6.18
N GLU A 17 5.59 -8.44 6.62
CA GLU A 17 5.99 -9.66 5.92
C GLU A 17 5.45 -9.72 4.48
N ALA A 18 4.15 -9.45 4.30
CA ALA A 18 3.52 -9.41 2.99
C ALA A 18 4.14 -8.33 2.09
N SER A 19 4.55 -7.19 2.67
CA SER A 19 5.17 -6.09 1.95
C SER A 19 6.50 -6.50 1.29
N HIS A 20 7.22 -7.47 1.85
CA HIS A 20 8.48 -7.95 1.27
C HIS A 20 8.27 -8.62 -0.09
N THR A 21 7.10 -9.22 -0.32
CA THR A 21 6.74 -9.91 -1.57
C THR A 21 6.31 -8.99 -2.70
N LEU A 22 6.12 -7.70 -2.40
CA LEU A 22 5.79 -6.67 -3.37
C LEU A 22 7.02 -6.35 -4.25
N THR A 23 6.75 -6.10 -5.53
CA THR A 23 7.74 -5.54 -6.46
C THR A 23 8.15 -4.13 -6.03
N LEU A 24 9.21 -3.60 -6.64
CA LEU A 24 9.68 -2.25 -6.35
C LEU A 24 8.60 -1.18 -6.60
N ASN A 25 7.91 -1.24 -7.73
CA ASN A 25 6.89 -0.24 -8.05
C ASN A 25 5.63 -0.39 -7.17
N GLU A 26 5.26 -1.60 -6.76
CA GLU A 26 4.20 -1.80 -5.74
C GLU A 26 4.60 -1.19 -4.38
N LYS A 27 5.85 -1.36 -3.93
CA LYS A 27 6.35 -0.72 -2.70
C LYS A 27 6.33 0.80 -2.81
N ARG A 28 6.82 1.34 -3.94
CA ARG A 28 6.76 2.78 -4.26
C ARG A 28 5.33 3.32 -4.22
N LEU A 29 4.38 2.55 -4.75
CA LEU A 29 2.96 2.92 -4.74
C LEU A 29 2.41 3.03 -3.32
N VAL A 30 2.68 2.03 -2.48
CA VAL A 30 2.29 2.03 -1.06
C VAL A 30 2.97 3.17 -0.30
N LEU A 31 4.23 3.48 -0.60
CA LEU A 31 4.96 4.61 -0.03
C LEU A 31 4.32 5.96 -0.37
N CYS A 32 4.00 6.19 -1.64
CA CYS A 32 3.28 7.37 -2.07
C CYS A 32 1.91 7.48 -1.39
N ALA A 33 1.16 6.37 -1.27
CA ALA A 33 -0.10 6.38 -0.55
C ALA A 33 0.10 6.78 0.92
N ALA A 34 1.11 6.22 1.58
CA ALA A 34 1.40 6.50 2.98
C ALA A 34 1.83 7.96 3.22
N SER A 35 2.54 8.60 2.27
CA SER A 35 2.96 10.00 2.39
C SER A 35 1.79 10.99 2.29
N LEU A 36 0.66 10.59 1.70
CA LEU A 36 -0.56 11.39 1.63
C LEU A 36 -1.37 11.37 2.95
N ILE A 37 -1.02 10.50 3.90
CA ILE A 37 -1.71 10.39 5.19
C ILE A 37 -1.06 11.33 6.19
N ASP A 38 -1.83 12.33 6.64
CA ASP A 38 -1.47 13.17 7.79
C ASP A 38 -1.84 12.43 9.09
N PRO A 39 -0.86 12.01 9.91
CA PRO A 39 -1.13 11.27 11.15
C PRO A 39 -1.88 12.08 12.20
N ARG A 40 -2.00 13.41 12.03
CA ARG A 40 -2.74 14.30 12.92
C ARG A 40 -4.22 14.40 12.55
N LYS A 41 -4.62 13.88 11.39
CA LYS A 41 -5.98 13.92 10.88
C LYS A 41 -6.62 12.53 10.89
N PRO A 42 -7.96 12.43 10.94
CA PRO A 42 -8.63 11.17 10.71
C PRO A 42 -8.26 10.58 9.34
N LEU A 43 -8.15 9.26 9.27
CA LEU A 43 -7.96 8.56 8.01
C LEU A 43 -9.14 8.86 7.05
N PRO A 44 -8.91 8.82 5.73
CA PRO A 44 -9.99 8.93 4.75
C PRO A 44 -11.08 7.90 5.06
N LYS A 45 -12.33 8.34 5.29
CA LYS A 45 -13.44 7.48 5.74
C LYS A 45 -13.68 6.30 4.80
N ASP A 46 -13.48 6.53 3.50
CA ASP A 46 -13.71 5.53 2.46
C ASP A 46 -12.41 4.85 1.99
N GLY A 47 -11.26 5.18 2.60
CA GLY A 47 -9.96 4.58 2.28
C GLY A 47 -9.38 4.95 0.92
N TYR A 48 -9.97 5.92 0.21
CA TYR A 48 -9.50 6.36 -1.10
C TYR A 48 -8.30 7.30 -1.03
N LEU A 49 -7.29 7.01 -1.84
CA LEU A 49 -6.11 7.85 -2.05
C LEU A 49 -5.83 7.95 -3.56
N THR A 50 -5.57 9.16 -4.04
CA THR A 50 -5.22 9.43 -5.44
C THR A 50 -3.75 9.71 -5.57
N ILE A 51 -3.08 9.00 -6.47
CA ILE A 51 -1.65 9.14 -6.74
C ILE A 51 -1.49 9.56 -8.19
N ARG A 52 -0.77 10.66 -8.41
CA ARG A 52 -0.47 11.17 -9.75
C ARG A 52 0.85 10.61 -10.25
N ALA A 53 0.93 10.34 -11.54
CA ALA A 53 2.12 9.79 -12.19
C ALA A 53 3.31 10.77 -12.16
N ASP A 54 3.07 12.07 -12.24
CA ASP A 54 4.11 13.10 -12.11
C ASP A 54 4.77 13.08 -10.73
N ALA A 55 3.98 13.13 -9.66
CA ALA A 55 4.48 13.03 -8.29
C ALA A 55 5.17 11.68 -8.03
N PHE A 56 4.65 10.59 -8.59
CA PHE A 56 5.29 9.28 -8.51
C PHE A 56 6.66 9.25 -9.21
N ALA A 57 6.76 9.88 -10.39
CA ALA A 57 8.02 10.00 -11.11
C ALA A 57 9.04 10.84 -10.35
N ASP A 58 8.62 12.00 -9.86
CA ASP A 58 9.48 12.96 -9.16
C ASP A 58 10.07 12.36 -7.88
N VAL A 59 9.25 11.67 -7.08
CA VAL A 59 9.69 11.07 -5.80
C VAL A 59 10.70 9.94 -6.02
N PHE A 60 10.61 9.21 -7.13
CA PHE A 60 11.42 8.01 -7.36
C PHE A 60 12.41 8.11 -8.53
N GLY A 61 12.55 9.30 -9.13
CA GLY A 61 13.47 9.57 -10.24
C GLY A 61 13.16 8.75 -11.50
N LEU A 62 11.87 8.55 -11.82
CA LEU A 62 11.46 7.80 -13.01
C LEU A 62 11.34 8.72 -14.23
N ASP A 63 11.47 8.16 -15.43
CA ASP A 63 11.13 8.87 -16.65
C ASP A 63 9.62 9.14 -16.68
N VAL A 64 9.25 10.42 -16.72
CA VAL A 64 7.86 10.90 -16.83
C VAL A 64 7.09 10.23 -17.97
N ARG A 65 7.76 9.89 -19.08
CA ARG A 65 7.12 9.24 -20.23
C ARG A 65 6.54 7.88 -19.90
N HIS A 66 7.16 7.16 -18.97
CA HIS A 66 6.76 5.80 -18.56
C HIS A 66 6.15 5.77 -17.15
N ALA A 67 6.06 6.91 -16.48
CA ALA A 67 5.60 6.98 -15.11
C ALA A 67 4.14 6.55 -14.94
N TYR A 68 3.27 6.91 -15.88
CA TYR A 68 1.87 6.49 -15.83
C TYR A 68 1.73 4.99 -16.02
N GLU A 69 2.42 4.41 -17.01
CA GLU A 69 2.41 2.96 -17.26
C GLU A 69 2.97 2.18 -16.05
N ALA A 70 4.05 2.67 -15.45
CA ALA A 70 4.61 2.07 -14.24
C ALA A 70 3.67 2.17 -13.03
N LEU A 71 2.93 3.28 -12.91
CA LEU A 71 1.93 3.48 -11.87
C LEU A 71 0.71 2.56 -12.08
N ASP A 72 0.25 2.42 -13.33
CA ASP A 72 -0.86 1.58 -13.75
C ASP A 72 -0.58 0.08 -13.50
N ASP A 73 0.59 -0.42 -13.94
CA ASP A 73 1.02 -1.81 -13.68
C ASP A 73 1.17 -2.06 -12.17
N ALA A 74 1.74 -1.12 -11.42
CA ALA A 74 1.87 -1.25 -9.97
C ALA A 74 0.51 -1.35 -9.28
N ALA A 75 -0.46 -0.52 -9.68
CA ALA A 75 -1.81 -0.54 -9.12
C ALA A 75 -2.56 -1.83 -9.48
N SER A 76 -2.46 -2.27 -10.74
CA SER A 76 -3.01 -3.53 -11.22
C SER A 76 -2.48 -4.73 -10.43
N ARG A 77 -1.16 -4.82 -10.25
CA ARG A 77 -0.53 -5.88 -9.47
C ARG A 77 -0.94 -5.84 -8.01
N LEU A 78 -0.95 -4.66 -7.40
CA LEU A 78 -1.31 -4.50 -5.98
C LEU A 78 -2.76 -4.94 -5.71
N PHE A 79 -3.67 -4.71 -6.65
CA PHE A 79 -5.05 -5.19 -6.58
C PHE A 79 -5.12 -6.72 -6.55
N GLU A 80 -4.30 -7.39 -7.35
CA GLU A 80 -4.24 -8.85 -7.41
C GLU A 80 -3.51 -9.49 -6.23
N ARG A 81 -2.81 -8.71 -5.40
CA ARG A 81 -2.12 -9.24 -4.21
C ARG A 81 -3.10 -9.78 -3.17
N ASP A 82 -2.69 -10.89 -2.56
CA ASP A 82 -3.45 -11.63 -1.56
C ASP A 82 -2.59 -11.82 -0.32
N ILE A 83 -3.00 -11.21 0.79
CA ILE A 83 -2.36 -11.34 2.09
C ILE A 83 -3.05 -12.51 2.80
N ARG A 84 -2.30 -13.57 3.06
CA ARG A 84 -2.84 -14.83 3.60
C ARG A 84 -2.39 -15.06 5.03
N ARG A 85 -3.33 -15.39 5.92
CA ARG A 85 -3.01 -15.86 7.27
C ARG A 85 -3.14 -17.38 7.32
N TYR A 86 -2.13 -18.02 7.87
CA TYR A 86 -2.10 -19.46 8.07
C TYR A 86 -2.28 -19.81 9.55
N SER A 87 -2.99 -20.90 9.83
CA SER A 87 -3.05 -21.55 11.14
C SER A 87 -3.04 -23.06 10.93
N LYS A 88 -2.13 -23.76 11.63
CA LYS A 88 -1.93 -25.21 11.48
C LYS A 88 -1.77 -25.65 10.00
N GLY A 89 -1.01 -24.88 9.22
CA GLY A 89 -0.77 -25.15 7.80
C GLY A 89 -1.92 -24.84 6.84
N LYS A 90 -3.07 -24.34 7.33
CA LYS A 90 -4.23 -23.99 6.49
C LYS A 90 -4.44 -22.49 6.42
N ILE A 91 -4.87 -21.98 5.26
CA ILE A 91 -5.31 -20.59 5.13
C ILE A 91 -6.59 -20.42 5.94
N VAL A 92 -6.57 -19.49 6.88
CA VAL A 92 -7.70 -19.16 7.76
C VAL A 92 -8.25 -17.76 7.52
N GLU A 93 -7.52 -16.92 6.78
CA GLU A 93 -7.96 -15.56 6.42
C GLU A 93 -7.22 -15.09 5.16
N ARG A 94 -7.91 -14.27 4.36
CA ARG A 94 -7.39 -13.62 3.16
C ARG A 94 -7.79 -12.16 3.18
N MET A 95 -6.85 -11.29 2.84
CA MET A 95 -7.05 -9.85 2.78
C MET A 95 -6.45 -9.30 1.49
N ARG A 96 -7.02 -8.21 0.98
CA ARG A 96 -6.48 -7.47 -0.16
C ARG A 96 -5.73 -6.24 0.33
N TRP A 97 -4.75 -5.79 -0.43
CA TRP A 97 -4.10 -4.49 -0.21
C TRP A 97 -5.06 -3.34 -0.49
N VAL A 98 -5.68 -3.40 -1.66
CA VAL A 98 -6.68 -2.44 -2.14
C VAL A 98 -7.93 -3.21 -2.57
N PHE A 99 -9.11 -2.67 -2.27
CA PHE A 99 -10.40 -3.24 -2.68
C PHE A 99 -10.93 -2.60 -3.98
N HIS A 100 -10.32 -1.49 -4.42
CA HIS A 100 -10.73 -0.76 -5.60
C HIS A 100 -9.54 -0.06 -6.26
N VAL A 101 -9.53 -0.04 -7.60
CA VAL A 101 -8.58 0.73 -8.41
C VAL A 101 -9.36 1.42 -9.53
N LYS A 102 -9.11 2.73 -9.73
CA LYS A 102 -9.67 3.51 -10.83
C LYS A 102 -8.57 4.26 -11.56
N TYR A 103 -8.38 3.91 -12.82
CA TYR A 103 -7.44 4.52 -13.73
C TYR A 103 -8.05 5.78 -14.35
N ARG A 104 -7.30 6.88 -14.35
CA ARG A 104 -7.73 8.16 -14.94
C ARG A 104 -6.63 8.66 -15.86
N GLU A 105 -6.49 7.99 -17.01
CA GLU A 105 -5.43 8.27 -18.01
C GLU A 105 -5.42 9.75 -18.43
N GLY A 106 -6.58 10.34 -18.73
CA GLY A 106 -6.68 11.76 -19.08
C GLY A 106 -6.28 12.75 -17.95
N GLN A 107 -6.14 12.27 -16.71
CA GLN A 107 -5.65 13.06 -15.56
C GLN A 107 -4.25 12.62 -15.09
N GLY A 108 -3.66 11.59 -15.71
CA GLY A 108 -2.37 11.03 -15.34
C GLY A 108 -2.32 10.51 -13.91
N CYS A 109 -3.41 9.93 -13.40
CA CYS A 109 -3.47 9.46 -12.01
C CYS A 109 -4.24 8.15 -11.84
N VAL A 110 -4.01 7.51 -10.70
CA VAL A 110 -4.71 6.31 -10.24
C VAL A 110 -5.30 6.58 -8.86
N GLU A 111 -6.55 6.16 -8.67
CA GLU A 111 -7.24 6.21 -7.38
C GLU A 111 -7.35 4.80 -6.79
N LEU A 112 -6.88 4.64 -5.56
CA LEU A 112 -6.80 3.37 -4.84
C LEU A 112 -7.71 3.41 -3.62
N GLY A 113 -8.61 2.44 -3.47
CA GLY A 113 -9.35 2.20 -2.23
C GLY A 113 -8.60 1.18 -1.38
N PHE A 114 -7.93 1.63 -0.31
CA PHE A 114 -7.20 0.73 0.59
C PHE A 114 -8.13 -0.01 1.52
N SER A 115 -7.90 -1.32 1.69
CA SER A 115 -8.70 -2.15 2.59
C SER A 115 -8.67 -1.60 4.02
N PRO A 116 -9.79 -1.66 4.77
CA PRO A 116 -9.84 -1.23 6.17
C PRO A 116 -8.80 -1.91 7.07
N THR A 117 -8.37 -3.13 6.71
CA THR A 117 -7.34 -3.91 7.42
C THR A 117 -5.91 -3.47 7.10
N VAL A 118 -5.72 -2.58 6.12
CA VAL A 118 -4.42 -2.12 5.61
C VAL A 118 -4.23 -0.62 5.84
N LEU A 119 -5.26 0.20 5.57
CA LEU A 119 -5.22 1.65 5.66
C LEU A 119 -4.61 2.18 6.99
N PRO A 120 -4.96 1.63 8.18
CA PRO A 120 -4.40 2.11 9.46
C PRO A 120 -2.91 1.85 9.63
N HIS A 121 -2.32 0.99 8.80
CA HIS A 121 -0.94 0.52 8.91
C HIS A 121 -0.02 1.12 7.83
N LEU A 122 -0.55 1.91 6.88
CA LEU A 122 0.24 2.48 5.78
C LEU A 122 1.41 3.35 6.27
N THR A 123 1.20 4.18 7.29
CA THR A 123 2.27 5.03 7.85
C THR A 123 3.37 4.23 8.54
N MET A 124 3.05 3.05 9.09
CA MET A 124 4.05 2.12 9.64
C MET A 124 4.86 1.48 8.52
N LEU A 125 4.21 1.02 7.44
CA LEU A 125 4.89 0.45 6.28
C LEU A 125 5.89 1.42 5.64
N ASN A 126 5.58 2.73 5.65
CA ASN A 126 6.52 3.75 5.21
C ASN A 126 7.84 3.70 5.98
N ARG A 127 7.79 3.62 7.31
CA ARG A 127 9.00 3.54 8.15
C ARG A 127 9.83 2.30 7.85
N GLU A 128 9.17 1.15 7.66
CA GLU A 128 9.85 -0.09 7.31
C GLU A 128 10.58 0.06 5.98
N PHE A 129 9.91 0.51 4.92
CA PHE A 129 10.53 0.67 3.61
C PHE A 129 11.69 1.69 3.57
N THR A 130 11.62 2.79 4.32
CA THR A 130 12.72 3.76 4.40
C THR A 130 13.91 3.21 5.17
N SER A 131 13.69 2.41 6.23
CA SER A 131 14.76 1.74 6.98
C SER A 131 15.62 0.82 6.10
N TYR A 132 15.02 0.16 5.11
CA TYR A 132 15.74 -0.70 4.17
C TYR A 132 16.57 0.06 3.12
N GLN A 133 16.27 1.32 2.83
CA GLN A 133 17.07 2.15 1.91
C GLN A 133 18.31 2.76 2.56
N LEU A 134 18.42 2.71 3.90
CA LEU A 134 19.54 3.26 4.67
C LEU A 134 20.68 2.23 4.93
N LYS A 135 20.72 1.12 4.21
CA LYS A 135 21.80 0.13 4.27
C LYS A 135 22.59 0.06 2.99
#